data_AF-A0A9D6CJU0-F1
#
_entry.id   AF-A0A9D6CJU0-F1
#
_cell.length_a   1.000
_cell.length_b   1.000
_cell.length_c   1.000
_cell.angle_alpha   90.00
_cell.angle_beta   90.00
_cell.angle_gamma   90.00
#
_symmetry.space_group_name_H-M   'P 1'
#
loop_
_entity.id
_entity.type
_entity.pdbx_description
1 polymer ?
#
loop_
_entity_poly.entity_id
_entity_poly.type
_entity_poly.pdbx_seq_one_letter_code
_entity_poly.pdbx_strand_id
1 'polypeptide(L)'
;MQGHGLIEPVRSGERRLRIATDTRPRPDPRAERVYRQAVALEILSAREAVRQRALDPTDPRWVLAAETQKALQGAVLAFEDRRRLLALAQRVGIRPFDANLIVALVQDRARRGEPLEAAAATIAMLPAGSGPVSAEAVSPQAVPAQSSKARRAERPTGPAPEHPKAVAWTWAAAIVVACLVDAALIIWILFT
;
A
#
# COMPACT_ATOMS: atom_id res chain seq x y z
N MET A 1 57.19 -5.31 -27.77
CA MET A 1 56.96 -3.89 -28.07
C MET A 1 55.49 -3.72 -28.46
N GLN A 2 54.63 -3.44 -27.49
CA GLN A 2 53.20 -3.20 -27.70
C GLN A 2 52.86 -1.90 -26.95
N GLY A 3 52.39 -0.93 -27.73
CA GLY A 3 52.19 0.45 -27.32
C GLY A 3 51.03 0.59 -26.35
N HIS A 4 51.35 1.15 -25.19
CA HIS A 4 50.42 1.63 -24.19
C HIS A 4 49.61 2.79 -24.79
N GLY A 5 48.36 2.54 -25.15
CA GLY A 5 47.41 3.60 -25.53
C GLY A 5 47.12 4.49 -24.33
N LEU A 6 47.63 5.71 -24.38
CA LEU A 6 47.32 6.80 -23.45
C LEU A 6 45.84 7.17 -23.60
N ILE A 7 45.06 6.86 -22.57
CA ILE A 7 43.69 7.32 -22.40
C ILE A 7 43.77 8.81 -22.04
N GLU A 8 43.45 9.67 -23.01
CA GLU A 8 43.25 11.11 -22.81
C GLU A 8 42.12 11.33 -21.79
N PRO A 9 42.36 12.06 -20.68
CA PRO A 9 41.29 12.44 -19.77
C PRO A 9 40.40 13.48 -20.44
N VAL A 10 39.16 13.08 -20.73
CA VAL A 10 38.09 13.99 -21.17
C VAL A 10 37.98 15.12 -20.13
N ARG A 11 38.47 16.31 -20.51
CA ARG A 11 38.27 17.55 -19.75
C ARG A 11 36.76 17.80 -19.67
N SER A 12 36.16 17.39 -18.55
CA SER A 12 34.86 17.87 -18.09
C SER A 12 34.94 19.39 -17.98
N GLY A 13 34.64 20.06 -19.10
CA GLY A 13 34.41 21.48 -19.14
C GLY A 13 33.29 21.77 -18.18
N GLU A 14 33.65 22.39 -17.06
CA GLU A 14 32.75 23.11 -16.18
C GLU A 14 31.98 24.14 -17.02
N ARG A 15 30.90 23.70 -17.67
CA ARG A 15 29.77 24.59 -17.93
C ARG A 15 29.20 24.90 -16.56
N ARG A 16 29.87 25.81 -15.86
CA ARG A 16 29.30 26.65 -14.82
C ARG A 16 28.09 27.28 -15.48
N LEU A 17 26.95 26.64 -15.28
CA LEU A 17 25.65 27.21 -15.53
C LEU A 17 25.64 28.48 -14.68
N ARG A 18 26.03 29.60 -15.29
CA ARG A 18 25.78 30.92 -14.74
C ARG A 18 24.26 31.01 -14.76
N ILE A 19 23.64 30.54 -13.67
CA ILE A 19 22.26 30.83 -13.34
C ILE A 19 22.25 32.35 -13.27
N ALA A 20 21.93 32.98 -14.39
CA ALA A 20 21.59 34.38 -14.44
C ALA A 20 20.58 34.56 -13.32
N THR A 21 20.94 35.34 -12.32
CA THR A 21 20.07 35.70 -11.21
C THR A 21 18.78 36.23 -11.82
N ASP A 22 17.80 35.35 -11.91
CA ASP A 22 16.48 35.58 -12.45
C ASP A 22 15.91 36.71 -11.61
N THR A 23 15.90 37.92 -12.18
CA THR A 23 15.40 39.14 -11.55
C THR A 23 13.88 39.10 -11.59
N ARG A 24 13.29 38.03 -11.03
CA ARG A 24 11.86 37.98 -10.84
C ARG A 24 11.51 39.12 -9.90
N PRO A 25 10.59 40.01 -10.32
CA PRO A 25 10.10 41.05 -9.43
C PRO A 25 9.61 40.38 -8.15
N ARG A 26 10.14 40.81 -7.00
CA ARG A 26 9.75 40.27 -5.70
C ARG A 26 8.24 40.43 -5.58
N PRO A 27 7.46 39.34 -5.47
CA PRO A 27 6.01 39.45 -5.44
C PRO A 27 5.59 40.28 -4.23
N ASP A 28 4.64 41.20 -4.43
CA ASP A 28 4.03 41.98 -3.36
C ASP A 28 3.53 41.01 -2.28
N PRO A 29 3.87 41.20 -0.99
CA PRO A 29 3.39 40.33 0.10
C PRO A 29 1.86 40.17 0.14
N ARG A 30 1.09 41.15 -0.36
CA ARG A 30 -0.36 41.01 -0.50
C ARG A 30 -0.74 40.05 -1.62
N ALA A 31 -0.10 40.19 -2.78
CA ALA A 31 -0.29 39.30 -3.92
C ALA A 31 0.11 37.85 -3.56
N GLU A 32 1.18 37.68 -2.77
CA GLU A 32 1.61 36.37 -2.30
C GLU A 32 0.56 35.69 -1.41
N ARG A 33 -0.08 36.41 -0.49
CA ARG A 33 -1.15 35.85 0.36
C ARG A 33 -2.35 35.40 -0.46
N VAL A 34 -2.79 36.23 -1.41
CA VAL A 34 -3.91 35.91 -2.30
C VAL A 34 -3.58 34.68 -3.15
N TYR A 35 -2.36 34.61 -3.70
CA TYR A 35 -1.91 33.45 -4.46
C TYR A 35 -1.89 32.18 -3.61
N ARG A 36 -1.32 32.22 -2.40
CA ARG A 36 -1.30 31.06 -1.49
C ARG A 36 -2.72 30.61 -1.12
N GLN A 37 -3.64 31.55 -0.90
CA GLN A 37 -5.04 31.24 -0.60
C GLN A 37 -5.73 30.61 -1.82
N ALA A 38 -5.51 31.13 -3.02
CA ALA A 38 -6.07 30.57 -4.24
C ALA A 38 -5.55 29.14 -4.50
N VAL A 39 -4.25 28.90 -4.33
CA VAL A 39 -3.65 27.56 -4.45
C VAL A 39 -4.21 26.60 -3.39
N ALA A 40 -4.39 27.07 -2.15
CA ALA A 40 -4.98 26.24 -1.10
C ALA A 40 -6.43 25.83 -1.44
N LEU A 41 -7.25 26.77 -1.95
CA LEU A 41 -8.61 26.49 -2.39
C LEU A 41 -8.64 25.52 -3.58
N GLU A 42 -7.75 25.70 -4.55
CA GLU A 42 -7.63 24.80 -5.69
C GLU A 42 -7.30 23.37 -5.24
N ILE A 43 -6.31 23.20 -4.37
CA ILE A 43 -5.93 21.88 -3.82
C ILE A 43 -7.09 21.23 -3.05
N LEU A 44 -7.84 22.01 -2.27
CA LEU A 44 -9.02 21.51 -1.55
C LEU A 44 -10.11 21.07 -2.52
N SER A 45 -10.40 21.85 -3.55
CA SER A 45 -11.40 21.53 -4.57
C SER A 45 -11.03 20.27 -5.37
N ALA A 46 -9.75 20.13 -5.74
CA ALA A 46 -9.24 18.96 -6.43
C ALA A 46 -9.38 17.69 -5.58
N ARG A 47 -9.08 17.78 -4.27
CA ARG A 47 -9.30 16.67 -3.33
C ARG A 47 -10.77 16.29 -3.20
N GLU A 48 -11.66 17.26 -3.13
CA GLU A 48 -13.10 17.02 -3.05
C GLU A 48 -13.63 16.38 -4.35
N ALA A 49 -13.17 16.82 -5.52
CA ALA A 49 -13.53 16.20 -6.79
C ALA A 49 -13.07 14.73 -6.86
N VAL A 50 -11.87 14.40 -6.35
CA VAL A 50 -11.42 13.00 -6.23
C VAL A 50 -12.30 12.21 -5.27
N ARG A 51 -12.68 12.79 -4.12
CA ARG A 51 -13.58 12.16 -3.15
C ARG A 51 -14.95 11.88 -3.74
N GLN A 52 -15.54 12.82 -4.47
CA GLN A 52 -16.85 12.63 -5.11
C GLN A 52 -16.82 11.51 -6.15
N ARG A 53 -15.76 11.41 -6.96
CA ARG A 53 -15.58 10.29 -7.89
C ARG A 53 -15.38 8.96 -7.15
N ALA A 54 -14.72 8.97 -5.99
CA ALA A 54 -14.48 7.78 -5.19
C ALA A 54 -15.76 7.17 -4.60
N LEU A 55 -16.80 8.00 -4.43
CA LEU A 55 -18.10 7.62 -3.90
C LEU A 55 -19.09 7.24 -5.01
N ASP A 56 -18.61 7.05 -6.25
CA ASP A 56 -19.45 6.53 -7.32
C ASP A 56 -19.93 5.11 -6.95
N PRO A 57 -21.23 4.89 -6.74
CA PRO A 57 -21.77 3.58 -6.38
C PRO A 57 -21.53 2.51 -7.46
N THR A 58 -21.18 2.93 -8.68
CA THR A 58 -20.84 2.03 -9.79
C THR A 58 -19.35 1.68 -9.87
N ASP A 59 -18.47 2.33 -9.11
CA ASP A 59 -17.05 1.99 -9.09
C ASP A 59 -16.87 0.60 -8.44
N PRO A 60 -16.28 -0.40 -9.16
CA PRO A 60 -16.10 -1.74 -8.61
C PRO A 60 -15.29 -1.74 -7.31
N ARG A 61 -14.36 -0.79 -7.13
CA ARG A 61 -13.57 -0.64 -5.91
C ARG A 61 -14.45 -0.22 -4.73
N TRP A 62 -15.39 0.71 -4.96
CA TRP A 62 -16.35 1.14 -3.96
C TRP A 62 -17.35 0.03 -3.61
N VAL A 63 -17.84 -0.70 -4.62
CA VAL A 63 -18.70 -1.88 -4.41
C VAL A 63 -18.00 -2.91 -3.53
N LEU A 64 -16.74 -3.27 -3.84
CA LEU A 64 -15.98 -4.21 -3.02
C LEU A 64 -15.77 -3.69 -1.58
N ALA A 65 -15.49 -2.41 -1.42
CA ALA A 65 -15.29 -1.80 -0.11
C ALA A 65 -16.58 -1.82 0.74
N ALA A 66 -17.73 -1.48 0.13
CA ALA A 66 -19.03 -1.54 0.77
C ALA A 66 -19.43 -2.97 1.16
N GLU A 67 -19.21 -3.95 0.28
CA GLU A 67 -19.45 -5.37 0.60
C GLU A 67 -18.50 -5.88 1.70
N THR A 68 -17.26 -5.40 1.73
CA THR A 68 -16.33 -5.71 2.82
C THR A 68 -16.84 -5.16 4.14
N GLN A 69 -17.29 -3.90 4.18
CA GLN A 69 -17.82 -3.27 5.39
C GLN A 69 -19.04 -4.03 5.93
N LYS A 70 -19.93 -4.52 5.06
CA LYS A 70 -21.10 -5.33 5.45
C LYS A 70 -20.72 -6.70 6.02
N ALA A 71 -19.66 -7.30 5.51
CA ALA A 71 -19.19 -8.62 5.93
C ALA A 71 -18.37 -8.58 7.24
N LEU A 72 -17.92 -7.40 7.68
CA LEU A 72 -17.17 -7.27 8.92
C LEU A 72 -18.07 -7.48 10.15
N GLN A 73 -17.56 -8.24 11.11
CA GLN A 73 -18.12 -8.38 12.45
C GLN A 73 -17.24 -7.56 13.39
N GLY A 74 -17.59 -6.28 13.55
CA GLY A 74 -16.69 -5.30 14.17
C GLY A 74 -15.51 -4.99 13.24
N ALA A 75 -14.29 -5.32 13.67
CA ALA A 75 -13.07 -5.16 12.87
C ALA A 75 -12.55 -6.49 12.28
N VAL A 76 -13.21 -7.61 12.59
CA VAL A 76 -12.77 -8.96 12.21
C VAL A 76 -13.53 -9.42 10.97
N LEU A 77 -12.80 -10.03 10.04
CA LEU A 77 -13.34 -10.65 8.83
C LEU A 77 -13.13 -12.16 8.89
N ALA A 78 -14.21 -12.94 8.80
CA ALA A 78 -14.13 -14.38 8.75
C ALA A 78 -13.39 -14.86 7.48
N PHE A 79 -12.75 -16.03 7.56
CA PHE A 79 -11.97 -16.58 6.46
C PHE A 79 -12.83 -16.85 5.22
N GLU A 80 -14.03 -17.39 5.43
CA GLU A 80 -15.01 -17.71 4.40
C GLU A 80 -15.48 -16.45 3.67
N ASP A 81 -15.77 -15.38 4.42
CA ASP A 81 -16.20 -14.10 3.87
C ASP A 81 -15.07 -13.42 3.10
N ARG A 82 -13.83 -13.47 3.60
CA ARG A 82 -12.66 -13.00 2.87
C ARG A 82 -12.52 -13.71 1.52
N ARG A 83 -12.69 -15.04 1.49
CA ARG A 83 -12.63 -15.82 0.25
C ARG A 83 -13.75 -15.43 -0.73
N ARG A 84 -14.97 -15.18 -0.23
CA ARG A 84 -16.10 -14.69 -1.03
C ARG A 84 -15.85 -13.29 -1.61
N LEU A 85 -15.30 -12.37 -0.82
CA LEU A 85 -14.95 -11.01 -1.25
C LEU A 85 -13.86 -11.00 -2.32
N LEU A 86 -12.82 -11.84 -2.18
CA LEU A 86 -11.79 -11.95 -3.21
C LEU A 86 -12.34 -12.54 -4.51
N ALA A 87 -13.27 -13.51 -4.44
CA ALA A 87 -13.96 -14.01 -5.63
C ALA A 87 -14.89 -12.96 -6.26
N LEU A 88 -15.55 -12.11 -5.45
CA LEU A 88 -16.29 -10.95 -5.95
C LEU A 88 -15.36 -9.97 -6.67
N ALA A 89 -14.23 -9.60 -6.07
CA ALA A 89 -13.24 -8.71 -6.64
C ALA A 89 -12.75 -9.18 -8.03
N GLN A 90 -12.46 -10.48 -8.15
CA GLN A 90 -12.07 -11.08 -9.43
C GLN A 90 -13.18 -10.97 -10.49
N ARG A 91 -14.45 -11.20 -10.12
CA ARG A 91 -15.59 -11.08 -11.04
C ARG A 91 -15.80 -9.66 -11.55
N VAL A 92 -15.49 -8.65 -10.73
CA VAL A 92 -15.59 -7.23 -11.11
C VAL A 92 -14.29 -6.66 -11.70
N GLY A 93 -13.31 -7.52 -12.01
CA GLY A 93 -12.07 -7.13 -12.70
C GLY A 93 -11.02 -6.43 -11.82
N ILE A 94 -11.13 -6.54 -10.49
CA ILE A 94 -10.11 -6.01 -9.57
C ILE A 94 -8.98 -7.02 -9.42
N ARG A 95 -7.74 -6.55 -9.53
CA ARG A 95 -6.55 -7.40 -9.35
C ARG A 95 -6.47 -7.93 -7.92
N PRO A 96 -6.01 -9.16 -7.68
CA PRO A 96 -5.94 -9.74 -6.34
C PRO A 96 -5.17 -8.88 -5.31
N PHE A 97 -4.10 -8.21 -5.75
CA PHE A 97 -3.33 -7.32 -4.89
C PHE A 97 -4.15 -6.11 -4.44
N ASP A 98 -4.79 -5.39 -5.37
CA ASP A 98 -5.61 -4.23 -5.06
C ASP A 98 -6.83 -4.61 -4.20
N ALA A 99 -7.43 -5.77 -4.44
CA ALA A 99 -8.52 -6.30 -3.61
C ALA A 99 -8.09 -6.49 -2.16
N ASN A 100 -6.90 -7.06 -1.92
CA ASN A 100 -6.36 -7.22 -0.58
C ASN A 100 -6.06 -5.86 0.08
N LEU A 101 -5.58 -4.87 -0.68
CA LEU A 101 -5.37 -3.51 -0.16
C LEU A 101 -6.68 -2.85 0.27
N ILE A 102 -7.74 -2.97 -0.54
CA ILE A 102 -9.08 -2.45 -0.20
C ILE A 102 -9.57 -3.10 1.08
N VAL A 103 -9.51 -4.43 1.20
CA VAL A 103 -9.96 -5.14 2.41
C VAL A 103 -9.19 -4.68 3.65
N ALA A 104 -7.86 -4.59 3.56
CA ALA A 104 -7.02 -4.14 4.67
C ALA A 104 -7.34 -2.70 5.10
N LEU A 105 -7.60 -1.81 4.14
CA LEU A 105 -7.96 -0.42 4.41
C LEU A 105 -9.32 -0.32 5.12
N VAL A 106 -10.33 -1.06 4.64
CA VAL A 106 -11.66 -1.09 5.28
C VAL A 106 -11.56 -1.65 6.71
N GLN A 107 -10.79 -2.71 6.92
CA GLN A 107 -10.53 -3.25 8.26
C GLN A 107 -9.81 -2.25 9.17
N ASP A 108 -8.82 -1.50 8.68
CA ASP A 108 -8.14 -0.49 9.48
C ASP A 108 -9.09 0.63 9.93
N ARG A 109 -10.01 1.06 9.05
CA ARG A 109 -11.05 2.05 9.40
C ARG A 109 -12.04 1.49 10.42
N ALA A 110 -12.54 0.28 10.19
CA ALA A 110 -13.44 -0.39 11.13
C ALA A 110 -12.80 -0.56 12.52
N ARG A 111 -11.51 -0.89 12.58
CA ARG A 111 -10.75 -0.97 13.83
C ARG A 111 -10.65 0.38 14.56
N ARG A 112 -10.67 1.50 13.84
CA ARG A 112 -10.66 2.86 14.41
C ARG A 112 -12.07 3.39 14.71
N GLY A 113 -13.12 2.65 14.35
CA GLY A 113 -14.50 3.15 14.41
C GLY A 113 -14.77 4.29 13.43
N GLU A 114 -13.97 4.41 12.36
CA GLU A 114 -14.14 5.44 11.34
C GLU A 114 -15.12 4.99 10.24
N PRO A 115 -15.91 5.91 9.67
CA PRO A 115 -16.85 5.59 8.60
C PRO A 115 -16.11 5.23 7.29
N LEU A 116 -16.74 4.41 6.45
CA LEU A 116 -16.14 3.93 5.19
C LEU A 116 -15.78 5.08 4.23
N GLU A 117 -16.55 6.16 4.25
CA GLU A 117 -16.37 7.37 3.47
C GLU A 117 -15.01 8.02 3.73
N ALA A 118 -14.43 7.83 4.93
CA ALA A 118 -13.07 8.30 5.25
C ALA A 118 -11.98 7.55 4.47
N ALA A 119 -12.27 6.38 3.91
CA ALA A 119 -11.38 5.63 3.02
C ALA A 119 -11.54 6.01 1.55
N ALA A 120 -12.61 6.72 1.16
CA ALA A 120 -12.96 6.94 -0.25
C ALA A 120 -11.80 7.55 -1.06
N ALA A 121 -11.19 8.63 -0.56
CA ALA A 121 -10.06 9.27 -1.24
C ALA A 121 -8.87 8.31 -1.47
N THR A 122 -8.57 7.45 -0.50
CA THR A 122 -7.49 6.45 -0.60
C THR A 122 -7.85 5.34 -1.59
N ILE A 123 -9.11 4.90 -1.61
CA ILE A 123 -9.61 3.88 -2.55
C ILE A 123 -9.55 4.40 -3.99
N ALA A 124 -9.91 5.66 -4.24
CA ALA A 124 -9.84 6.26 -5.58
C ALA A 124 -8.42 6.40 -6.13
N MET A 125 -7.40 6.48 -5.26
CA MET A 125 -6.00 6.50 -5.66
C MET A 125 -5.48 5.13 -6.11
N LEU A 126 -6.14 4.03 -5.73
CA LEU A 126 -5.77 2.71 -6.23
C LEU A 126 -6.04 2.67 -7.74
N PRO A 127 -5.20 2.00 -8.55
CA PRO A 127 -5.46 1.91 -9.98
C PRO A 127 -6.83 1.29 -10.24
N ALA A 128 -7.68 1.94 -11.03
CA ALA A 128 -8.85 1.26 -11.61
C ALA A 128 -8.27 0.11 -12.44
N GLY A 129 -8.49 -1.13 -12.00
CA GLY A 129 -7.91 -2.31 -12.62
C GLY A 129 -7.99 -2.22 -14.14
N SER A 130 -6.83 -2.11 -14.78
CA SER A 130 -6.72 -1.92 -16.23
C SER A 130 -6.97 -3.25 -16.93
N GLY A 131 -8.21 -3.73 -16.89
CA GLY A 131 -8.66 -4.98 -17.50
C GLY A 131 -7.91 -6.23 -17.02
N PRO A 132 -8.39 -7.43 -17.39
CA PRO A 132 -7.51 -8.58 -17.39
C PRO A 132 -6.34 -8.22 -18.32
N VAL A 133 -5.14 -8.16 -17.77
CA VAL A 133 -3.94 -8.34 -18.59
C VAL A 133 -4.13 -9.72 -19.17
N SER A 134 -4.70 -9.82 -20.37
CA SER A 134 -4.86 -11.07 -21.07
C SER A 134 -3.51 -11.76 -20.96
N ALA A 135 -3.49 -12.94 -20.35
CA ALA A 135 -2.30 -13.76 -20.14
C ALA A 135 -1.77 -14.32 -21.48
N GLU A 136 -2.03 -13.60 -22.57
CA GLU A 136 -1.73 -13.90 -23.95
C GLU A 136 -0.50 -13.06 -24.31
N ALA A 137 0.61 -13.75 -24.53
CA ALA A 137 1.87 -13.25 -25.09
C ALA A 137 2.98 -12.72 -24.16
N VAL A 138 3.01 -13.07 -22.86
CA VAL A 138 4.33 -13.36 -22.25
C VAL A 138 4.64 -14.80 -22.57
N SER A 139 5.01 -15.02 -23.83
CA SER A 139 5.67 -16.25 -24.24
C SER A 139 6.89 -16.42 -23.33
N PRO A 140 7.06 -17.56 -22.63
CA PRO A 140 8.21 -17.79 -21.78
C PRO A 140 9.44 -17.76 -22.67
N GLN A 141 10.08 -16.58 -22.77
CA GLN A 141 11.37 -16.43 -23.41
C GLN A 141 12.29 -17.36 -22.65
N ALA A 142 12.67 -18.45 -23.31
CA ALA A 142 13.39 -19.58 -22.75
C ALA A 142 14.55 -19.07 -21.91
N VAL A 143 14.40 -19.14 -20.59
CA VAL A 143 15.51 -18.93 -19.66
C VAL A 143 16.51 -20.03 -19.99
N PRO A 144 17.72 -19.70 -20.52
CA PRO A 144 18.70 -20.72 -20.82
C PRO A 144 19.00 -21.48 -19.54
N ALA A 145 18.90 -22.80 -19.62
CA ALA A 145 19.14 -23.73 -18.53
C ALA A 145 20.48 -23.42 -17.84
N GLN A 146 20.41 -22.69 -16.72
CA GLN A 146 21.56 -22.51 -15.85
C GLN A 146 21.79 -23.82 -15.11
N SER A 147 22.76 -24.56 -15.65
CA SER A 147 23.42 -25.75 -15.12
C SER A 147 23.46 -25.78 -13.59
N SER A 148 22.57 -26.56 -13.00
CA SER A 148 22.41 -26.83 -11.57
C SER A 148 23.45 -27.83 -11.02
N LYS A 149 24.66 -27.87 -11.59
CA LYS A 149 25.65 -28.94 -11.35
C LYS A 149 26.79 -28.62 -10.34
N ALA A 150 26.68 -27.62 -9.47
CA ALA A 150 27.82 -27.28 -8.60
C ALA A 150 27.51 -26.68 -7.21
N ARG A 151 26.39 -27.03 -6.56
CA ARG A 151 26.19 -26.73 -5.12
C ARG A 151 25.74 -27.95 -4.34
N ARG A 152 26.47 -29.06 -4.52
CA ARG A 152 26.43 -30.21 -3.62
C ARG A 152 27.64 -30.09 -2.70
N ALA A 153 27.39 -30.20 -1.39
CA ALA A 153 28.34 -30.39 -0.31
C ALA A 153 28.94 -29.13 0.36
N GLU A 154 28.10 -28.35 1.03
CA GLU A 154 28.44 -27.87 2.37
C GLU A 154 27.22 -28.05 3.27
N ARG A 155 27.24 -29.13 4.05
CA ARG A 155 26.23 -29.46 5.06
C ARG A 155 26.79 -28.96 6.39
N PRO A 156 26.40 -27.78 6.90
CA PRO A 156 26.84 -27.34 8.22
C PRO A 156 26.20 -28.23 9.28
N THR A 157 27.01 -29.09 9.89
CA THR A 157 26.68 -29.81 11.13
C THR A 157 26.80 -28.82 12.30
N GLY A 158 25.81 -27.93 12.41
CA GLY A 158 25.61 -27.12 13.61
C GLY A 158 24.87 -27.92 14.68
N PRO A 159 25.10 -27.63 15.98
CA PRO A 159 24.35 -28.25 17.07
C PRO A 159 22.85 -27.96 16.94
N ALA A 160 22.04 -28.97 17.25
CA ALA A 160 20.59 -28.91 17.16
C ALA A 160 20.02 -27.73 17.98
N PRO A 161 19.09 -26.93 17.44
CA PRO A 161 18.42 -25.89 18.21
C PRO A 161 17.59 -26.55 19.31
N GLU A 162 17.96 -26.29 20.57
CA GLU A 162 17.16 -26.69 21.72
C GLU A 162 15.79 -25.99 21.68
N HIS A 163 14.75 -26.79 21.89
CA HIS A 163 13.35 -26.39 21.82
C HIS A 163 13.03 -25.20 22.75
N PRO A 164 12.58 -24.04 22.25
CA PRO A 164 12.18 -22.92 23.07
C PRO A 164 10.76 -23.15 23.64
N LYS A 165 10.63 -24.05 24.63
CA LYS A 165 9.39 -24.19 25.42
C LYS A 165 9.04 -22.92 26.21
N ALA A 166 9.98 -21.99 26.35
CA ALA A 166 9.81 -20.73 27.07
C ALA A 166 8.97 -19.67 26.31
N VAL A 167 8.87 -19.74 24.98
CA VAL A 167 8.19 -18.70 24.19
C VAL A 167 6.68 -18.95 24.07
N ALA A 168 6.21 -20.18 24.30
CA ALA A 168 4.78 -20.51 24.22
C ALA A 168 3.95 -19.89 25.36
N TRP A 169 4.53 -19.73 26.56
CA TRP A 169 3.82 -19.23 27.73
C TRP A 169 3.55 -17.72 27.68
N THR A 170 4.43 -16.95 27.05
CA THR A 170 4.27 -15.49 26.91
C THR A 170 3.09 -15.12 26.01
N TRP A 171 2.84 -15.89 24.94
CA TRP A 171 1.67 -15.66 24.08
C TRP A 171 0.36 -16.00 24.78
N ALA A 172 0.31 -17.07 25.59
CA ALA A 172 -0.89 -17.42 26.35
C ALA A 172 -1.26 -16.35 27.39
N ALA A 173 -0.28 -15.81 28.11
CA ALA A 173 -0.51 -14.74 29.09
C ALA A 173 -1.05 -13.46 28.42
N ALA A 174 -0.54 -13.09 27.25
CA ALA A 174 -0.99 -11.91 26.52
C ALA A 174 -2.47 -12.02 26.08
N ILE A 175 -2.92 -13.21 25.66
CA ILE A 175 -4.32 -13.47 25.27
C ILE A 175 -5.26 -13.31 26.46
N VAL A 176 -4.90 -13.85 27.63
CA VAL A 176 -5.72 -13.75 28.85
C VAL A 176 -5.91 -12.29 29.28
N VAL A 177 -4.83 -11.50 29.26
CA VAL A 177 -4.91 -10.07 29.61
C VAL A 177 -5.79 -9.31 28.61
N ALA A 178 -5.66 -9.58 27.32
CA ALA A 178 -6.50 -8.95 26.29
C ALA A 178 -8.00 -9.25 26.50
N CYS A 179 -8.36 -10.51 26.80
CA CYS A 179 -9.75 -10.90 27.07
C CYS A 179 -10.32 -10.22 28.34
N LEU A 180 -9.52 -10.06 29.39
CA LEU A 180 -9.96 -9.39 30.63
C LEU A 180 -10.23 -7.90 30.41
N VAL A 181 -9.37 -7.22 29.64
CA VAL A 181 -9.56 -5.80 29.30
C VAL A 181 -10.82 -5.61 28.45
N ASP A 182 -11.05 -6.50 27.48
CA ASP A 182 -12.23 -6.44 26.61
C ASP A 182 -13.54 -6.68 27.39
N ALA A 183 -13.54 -7.67 28.30
CA ALA A 183 -14.69 -7.93 29.17
C ALA A 183 -14.99 -6.73 30.09
N ALA A 184 -13.97 -6.09 30.67
CA ALA A 184 -14.15 -4.91 31.51
C ALA A 184 -14.71 -3.72 30.71
N LEU A 185 -14.26 -3.53 29.46
CA LEU A 185 -14.75 -2.50 28.56
C LEU A 185 -16.23 -2.71 28.22
N ILE A 186 -16.63 -3.95 27.89
CA ILE A 186 -18.02 -4.32 27.60
C ILE A 186 -18.91 -4.05 28.83
N ILE A 187 -18.47 -4.44 30.03
CA ILE A 187 -19.21 -4.17 31.26
C ILE A 187 -19.38 -2.66 31.50
N TRP A 188 -18.32 -1.87 31.31
CA TRP A 188 -18.41 -0.42 31.48
C TRP A 188 -19.41 0.24 30.51
N ILE A 189 -19.42 -0.18 29.25
CA ILE A 189 -20.37 0.29 28.23
C ILE A 189 -21.82 -0.07 28.59
N LEU A 190 -22.07 -1.24 29.21
CA LEU A 190 -23.43 -1.64 29.59
C LEU A 190 -23.98 -0.89 30.81
N PHE A 191 -23.11 -0.30 31.63
CA PHE A 191 -23.48 0.37 32.89
C PHE A 191 -23.40 1.90 32.83
N THR A 192 -23.10 2.48 31.67
CA THR A 192 -23.07 3.94 31.43
C THR A 192 -24.19 4.34 30.47
#